data_AF-A0A7L1RQK3-F1
#
_entry.id   AF-A0A7L1RQK3-F1
#
_cell.length_a   1.000
_cell.length_b   1.000
_cell.length_c   1.000
_cell.angle_alpha   90.00
_cell.angle_beta   90.00
_cell.angle_gamma   90.00
#
_symmetry.space_group_name_H-M   'P 1'
#
loop_
_entity.id
_entity.type
_entity.pdbx_description
1 polymer ?
#
loop_
_entity_poly.entity_id
_entity_poly.type
_entity_poly.pdbx_seq_one_letter_code
_entity_poly.pdbx_strand_id
1 'polypeptide(L)'
;GAISSLQRQMEIQESELRRVIAEKESLQNQLREREMQLKALADKYCNLTQEQKQEDIVVIMEEENRNLHQIVTEQESKLAEQNKLIGELKATISKLRAEVVSTRLHLLEQKQAQKEIQSQADTLQHKELQTRVALEQITAKFERYRNKIIQATFSVEGSQDPPGELTDNEVLDAMQKIINERTEFQHMLKKRGSK
;
A
#
# COMPACT_ATOMS: atom_id res chain seq x y z
N GLY A 1 113.31 -79.58 -5.05
CA GLY A 1 112.09 -80.27 -4.63
C GLY A 1 111.15 -79.36 -3.86
N ALA A 2 111.43 -79.09 -2.59
CA ALA A 2 110.54 -78.34 -1.70
C ALA A 2 110.29 -76.87 -2.11
N ILE A 3 111.33 -76.16 -2.59
CA ILE A 3 111.23 -74.74 -2.97
C ILE A 3 110.21 -74.52 -4.10
N SER A 4 110.27 -75.34 -5.17
CA SER A 4 109.33 -75.24 -6.30
C SER A 4 107.89 -75.60 -5.92
N SER A 5 107.68 -76.51 -4.97
CA SER A 5 106.35 -76.84 -4.45
C SER A 5 105.76 -75.72 -3.60
N LEU A 6 106.59 -75.05 -2.79
CA LEU A 6 106.18 -73.88 -2.01
C LEU A 6 105.86 -72.69 -2.91
N GLN A 7 106.63 -72.46 -3.98
CA GLN A 7 106.34 -71.44 -4.99
C GLN A 7 104.99 -71.66 -5.68
N ARG A 8 104.72 -72.89 -6.15
CA ARG A 8 103.42 -73.23 -6.76
C ARG A 8 102.25 -73.05 -5.78
N GLN A 9 102.44 -73.43 -4.51
CA GLN A 9 101.41 -73.24 -3.48
C GLN A 9 101.15 -71.75 -3.22
N MET A 10 102.21 -70.93 -3.20
CA MET A 10 102.12 -69.48 -3.04
C MET A 10 101.39 -68.83 -4.23
N GLU A 11 101.70 -69.23 -5.48
CA GLU A 11 101.01 -68.75 -6.67
C GLU A 11 99.50 -69.09 -6.68
N ILE A 12 99.14 -70.30 -6.23
CA ILE A 12 97.74 -70.71 -6.07
C ILE A 12 97.06 -69.81 -5.03
N GLN A 13 97.67 -69.63 -3.86
CA GLN A 13 97.14 -68.77 -2.81
C GLN A 13 97.02 -67.30 -3.24
N GLU A 14 97.98 -66.78 -4.00
CA GLU A 14 97.91 -65.43 -4.58
C GLU A 14 96.78 -65.31 -5.62
N SER A 15 96.54 -66.35 -6.42
CA SER A 15 95.43 -66.37 -7.38
C SER A 15 94.07 -66.41 -6.66
N GLU A 16 93.96 -67.18 -5.59
CA GLU A 16 92.78 -67.24 -4.73
C GLU A 16 92.53 -65.93 -4.01
N LEU A 17 93.59 -65.30 -3.47
CA LEU A 17 93.52 -63.98 -2.85
C LEU A 17 93.04 -62.91 -3.84
N ARG A 18 93.58 -62.91 -5.07
CA ARG A 18 93.13 -62.01 -6.14
C ARG A 18 91.65 -62.20 -6.48
N ARG A 19 91.18 -63.45 -6.56
CA ARG A 19 89.77 -63.77 -6.80
C ARG A 19 88.86 -63.25 -5.68
N VAL A 20 89.24 -63.50 -4.41
CA VAL A 20 88.47 -63.04 -3.24
C VAL A 20 88.44 -61.51 -3.17
N ILE A 21 89.53 -60.83 -3.52
CA ILE A 21 89.56 -59.36 -3.59
C ILE A 21 88.59 -58.85 -4.65
N ALA A 22 88.60 -59.41 -5.87
CA ALA A 22 87.69 -59.00 -6.94
C ALA A 22 86.22 -59.27 -6.59
N GLU A 23 85.93 -60.41 -5.93
CA GLU A 23 84.59 -60.74 -5.44
C GLU A 23 84.12 -59.75 -4.36
N LYS A 24 85.01 -59.41 -3.40
CA LYS A 24 84.73 -58.39 -2.39
C LYS A 24 84.43 -57.04 -3.03
N GLU A 25 85.22 -56.60 -4.02
CA GLU A 25 84.98 -55.33 -4.74
C GLU A 25 83.65 -55.34 -5.48
N SER A 26 83.31 -56.45 -6.15
CA SER A 26 82.02 -56.64 -6.82
C SER A 26 80.84 -56.55 -5.84
N LEU A 27 80.92 -57.27 -4.71
CA LEU A 27 79.91 -57.23 -3.66
C LEU A 27 79.78 -55.84 -3.02
N GLN A 28 80.89 -55.12 -2.83
CA GLN A 28 80.87 -53.74 -2.35
C GLN A 28 80.18 -52.79 -3.33
N ASN A 29 80.40 -52.96 -4.64
CA ASN A 29 79.73 -52.16 -5.65
C ASN A 29 78.22 -52.45 -5.68
N GLN A 30 77.83 -53.73 -5.60
CA GLN A 30 76.42 -54.11 -5.49
C GLN A 30 75.76 -53.55 -4.23
N LEU A 31 76.45 -53.58 -3.09
CA LEU A 31 75.94 -53.01 -1.84
C LEU A 31 75.67 -51.50 -2.00
N ARG A 32 76.61 -50.74 -2.55
CA ARG A 32 76.43 -49.29 -2.80
C ARG A 32 75.26 -49.02 -3.75
N GLU A 33 75.11 -49.82 -4.80
CA GLU A 33 74.00 -49.68 -5.73
C GLU A 33 72.65 -49.96 -5.04
N ARG A 34 72.58 -51.00 -4.20
CA ARG A 34 71.38 -51.31 -3.42
C ARG A 34 71.07 -50.24 -2.37
N GLU A 35 72.07 -49.67 -1.72
CA GLU A 35 71.91 -48.55 -0.80
C GLU A 35 71.33 -47.32 -1.52
N MET A 36 71.82 -47.00 -2.71
CA MET A 36 71.31 -45.91 -3.53
C MET A 36 69.85 -46.17 -3.98
N GLN A 37 69.53 -47.38 -4.41
CA GLN A 37 68.16 -47.76 -4.77
C GLN A 37 67.20 -47.69 -3.58
N LEU A 38 67.63 -48.16 -2.41
CA LEU A 38 66.83 -48.07 -1.17
C LEU A 38 66.57 -46.62 -0.77
N LYS A 39 67.58 -45.75 -0.89
CA LYS A 39 67.41 -44.31 -0.63
C LYS A 39 66.41 -43.67 -1.58
N ALA A 40 66.54 -43.94 -2.89
CA ALA A 40 65.60 -43.44 -3.89
C ALA A 40 64.16 -43.95 -3.65
N LEU A 41 64.02 -45.20 -3.23
CA LEU A 41 62.71 -45.78 -2.89
C LEU A 41 62.10 -45.13 -1.64
N ALA A 42 62.92 -44.86 -0.61
CA ALA A 42 62.48 -44.16 0.59
C ALA A 42 62.01 -42.73 0.28
N ASP A 43 62.77 -41.98 -0.53
CA ASP A 43 62.38 -40.64 -0.97
C ASP A 43 61.06 -40.66 -1.74
N LYS A 44 60.90 -41.64 -2.65
CA LYS A 44 59.64 -41.82 -3.39
C LYS A 44 58.46 -42.14 -2.48
N TYR A 45 58.66 -43.00 -1.47
CA TYR A 45 57.62 -43.34 -0.51
C TYR A 45 57.20 -42.13 0.34
N CYS A 46 58.16 -41.32 0.78
CA CYS A 46 57.89 -40.07 1.48
C CYS A 46 57.07 -39.10 0.61
N ASN A 47 57.44 -38.93 -0.66
CA ASN A 47 56.72 -38.06 -1.59
C ASN A 47 55.29 -38.54 -1.82
N LEU A 48 55.08 -39.83 -2.11
CA LEU A 48 53.73 -40.40 -2.29
C LEU A 48 52.85 -40.21 -1.05
N THR A 49 53.41 -40.40 0.14
CA THR A 49 52.69 -40.19 1.40
C THR A 49 52.32 -38.72 1.59
N GLN A 50 53.16 -37.79 1.12
CA GLN A 50 52.89 -36.36 1.19
C GLN A 50 51.84 -35.91 0.16
N GLU A 51 51.92 -36.41 -1.07
CA GLU A 51 50.94 -36.17 -2.13
C GLU A 51 49.54 -36.64 -1.69
N GLN A 52 49.45 -37.84 -1.12
CA GLN A 52 48.18 -38.37 -0.61
C GLN A 52 47.56 -37.48 0.48
N LYS A 53 48.38 -36.97 1.42
CA LYS A 53 47.91 -36.03 2.44
C LYS A 53 47.42 -34.71 1.84
N GLN A 54 48.06 -34.23 0.78
CA GLN A 54 47.63 -33.01 0.08
C GLN A 54 46.30 -33.24 -0.64
N GLU A 55 46.13 -34.40 -1.28
CA GLU A 55 44.89 -34.79 -1.94
C GLU A 55 43.73 -34.87 -0.93
N ASP A 56 43.94 -35.50 0.23
CA ASP A 56 42.92 -35.57 1.30
C ASP A 56 42.49 -34.16 1.77
N ILE A 57 43.44 -33.23 1.91
CA ILE A 57 43.13 -31.84 2.27
C ILE A 57 42.32 -31.16 1.17
N VAL A 58 42.68 -31.36 -0.10
CA VAL A 58 41.96 -30.79 -1.24
C VAL A 58 40.52 -31.30 -1.27
N VAL A 59 40.29 -32.59 -1.04
CA VAL A 59 38.94 -33.17 -0.99
C VAL A 59 38.08 -32.51 0.09
N ILE A 60 38.62 -32.34 1.31
CA ILE A 60 37.91 -31.67 2.41
C ILE A 60 37.60 -30.21 2.04
N MET A 61 38.58 -29.49 1.47
CA MET A 61 38.39 -28.10 1.05
C MET A 61 37.33 -27.97 -0.05
N GLU A 62 37.28 -28.89 -1.02
CA GLU A 62 36.26 -28.91 -2.05
C GLU A 62 34.86 -29.17 -1.48
N GLU A 63 34.74 -30.07 -0.51
CA GLU A 63 33.48 -30.35 0.17
C GLU A 63 32.98 -29.13 0.96
N GLU A 64 33.86 -28.48 1.74
CA GLU A 64 33.55 -27.25 2.44
C GLU A 64 33.13 -26.13 1.47
N ASN A 65 33.82 -26.00 0.34
CA ASN A 65 33.53 -24.99 -0.67
C ASN A 65 32.14 -25.21 -1.30
N ARG A 66 31.78 -26.46 -1.62
CA ARG A 66 30.42 -26.81 -2.08
C ARG A 66 29.34 -26.48 -1.05
N ASN A 67 29.59 -26.80 0.22
CA ASN A 67 28.66 -26.50 1.31
C ASN A 67 28.47 -24.98 1.48
N LEU A 68 29.56 -24.20 1.42
CA LEU A 68 29.51 -22.74 1.45
C LEU A 68 28.72 -22.17 0.27
N HIS A 69 28.96 -22.67 -0.94
CA HIS A 69 28.19 -22.26 -2.11
C HIS A 69 26.70 -22.55 -1.95
N GLN A 70 26.32 -23.71 -1.42
CA GLN A 70 24.92 -24.02 -1.15
C GLN A 70 24.32 -23.01 -0.17
N ILE A 71 24.99 -22.74 0.96
CA ILE A 71 24.52 -21.77 1.96
C ILE A 71 24.36 -20.37 1.34
N VAL A 72 25.32 -19.93 0.53
CA VAL A 72 25.25 -18.63 -0.16
C VAL A 72 24.03 -18.57 -1.08
N THR A 73 23.79 -19.61 -1.89
CA THR A 73 22.63 -19.63 -2.79
C THR A 73 21.29 -19.63 -2.03
N GLU A 74 21.20 -20.32 -0.90
CA GLU A 74 20.02 -20.30 -0.04
C GLU A 74 19.79 -18.93 0.59
N GLN A 75 20.85 -18.26 1.02
CA GLN A 75 20.78 -16.91 1.58
C GLN A 75 20.38 -15.88 0.52
N GLU A 76 20.93 -15.96 -0.69
CA GLU A 76 20.56 -15.10 -1.82
C GLU A 76 19.09 -15.27 -2.20
N SER A 77 18.58 -16.51 -2.22
CA SER A 77 17.16 -16.79 -2.44
C SER A 77 16.28 -16.14 -1.37
N LYS A 78 16.59 -16.35 -0.08
CA LYS A 78 15.85 -15.72 1.04
C LYS A 78 15.90 -14.20 0.98
N LEU A 79 17.04 -13.62 0.60
CA LEU A 79 17.21 -12.17 0.44
C LEU A 79 16.37 -11.64 -0.72
N ALA A 80 16.26 -12.38 -1.82
CA ALA A 80 15.40 -12.03 -2.94
C ALA A 80 13.91 -12.04 -2.55
N GLU A 81 13.46 -13.06 -1.79
CA GLU A 81 12.09 -13.13 -1.26
C GLU A 81 11.77 -11.96 -0.32
N GLN A 82 12.69 -11.64 0.60
CA GLN A 82 12.54 -10.49 1.51
C GLN A 82 12.46 -9.17 0.73
N ASN A 83 13.31 -8.98 -0.28
CA ASN A 83 13.27 -7.77 -1.11
C ASN A 83 11.95 -7.63 -1.88
N LYS A 84 11.39 -8.75 -2.37
CA LYS A 84 10.07 -8.76 -2.99
C LYS A 84 8.99 -8.31 -2.00
N LEU A 85 8.97 -8.88 -0.80
CA LEU A 85 8.02 -8.49 0.25
C LEU A 85 8.17 -7.01 0.64
N ILE A 86 9.41 -6.51 0.78
CA ILE A 86 9.67 -5.09 1.03
C ILE A 86 9.09 -4.22 -0.09
N GLY A 87 9.22 -4.66 -1.36
CA GLY A 87 8.63 -3.98 -2.51
C GLY A 87 7.10 -3.92 -2.43
N GLU A 88 6.45 -5.03 -2.13
CA GLU A 88 4.99 -5.13 -1.98
C GLU A 88 4.47 -4.25 -0.83
N LEU A 89 5.16 -4.26 0.31
CA LEU A 89 4.83 -3.41 1.45
C LEU A 89 5.01 -1.93 1.13
N LYS A 90 6.10 -1.54 0.45
CA LYS A 90 6.31 -0.16 0.00
C LYS A 90 5.22 0.31 -0.98
N ALA A 91 4.81 -0.56 -1.90
CA ALA A 91 3.72 -0.27 -2.83
C ALA A 91 2.39 -0.07 -2.08
N THR A 92 2.11 -0.91 -1.09
CA THR A 92 0.91 -0.82 -0.26
C THR A 92 0.89 0.45 0.58
N ILE A 93 2.01 0.78 1.22
CA ILE A 93 2.17 2.05 1.97
C ILE A 93 1.93 3.25 1.05
N SER A 94 2.45 3.21 -0.18
CA SER A 94 2.26 4.30 -1.15
C SER A 94 0.80 4.47 -1.54
N LYS A 95 0.08 3.36 -1.76
CA LYS A 95 -1.37 3.37 -2.04
C LYS A 95 -2.17 3.95 -0.86
N LEU A 96 -1.92 3.46 0.36
CA LEU A 96 -2.61 3.94 1.57
C LEU A 96 -2.34 5.42 1.83
N ARG A 97 -1.12 5.91 1.60
CA ARG A 97 -0.80 7.34 1.71
C ARG A 97 -1.59 8.19 0.72
N ALA A 98 -1.72 7.75 -0.53
CA ALA A 98 -2.52 8.44 -1.53
C ALA A 98 -4.02 8.47 -1.14
N GLU A 99 -4.53 7.35 -0.63
CA GLU A 99 -5.92 7.23 -0.16
C GLU A 99 -6.21 8.13 1.05
N VAL A 100 -5.28 8.24 2.00
CA VAL A 100 -5.40 9.16 3.15
C VAL A 100 -5.45 10.62 2.69
N VAL A 101 -4.61 11.00 1.73
CA VAL A 101 -4.63 12.37 1.17
C VAL A 101 -5.96 12.65 0.47
N SER A 102 -6.43 11.72 -0.36
CA SER A 102 -7.71 11.83 -1.08
C SER A 102 -8.89 11.95 -0.10
N THR A 103 -8.96 11.06 0.89
CA THR A 103 -10.00 11.08 1.93
C THR A 103 -9.99 12.38 2.71
N ARG A 104 -8.81 12.93 3.04
CA ARG A 104 -8.69 14.20 3.74
C ARG A 104 -9.18 15.38 2.90
N LEU A 105 -8.92 15.37 1.60
CA LEU A 105 -9.42 16.38 0.67
C LEU A 105 -10.96 16.35 0.60
N HIS A 106 -11.54 15.17 0.40
CA HIS A 106 -13.00 15.00 0.39
C HIS A 106 -13.66 15.41 1.70
N LEU A 107 -13.04 15.12 2.85
CA LEU A 107 -13.56 15.55 4.15
C LEU A 107 -13.60 17.09 4.27
N LEU A 108 -12.60 17.79 3.73
CA LEU A 108 -12.56 19.25 3.73
C LEU A 108 -13.65 19.83 2.83
N GLU A 109 -13.83 19.28 1.62
CA GLU A 109 -14.89 19.65 0.68
C GLU A 109 -16.27 19.45 1.31
N GLN A 110 -16.50 18.28 1.92
CA GLN A 110 -17.77 17.97 2.58
C GLN A 110 -18.04 18.93 3.75
N LYS A 111 -17.03 19.24 4.57
CA LYS A 111 -17.17 20.19 5.69
C LYS A 111 -17.51 21.60 5.20
N GLN A 112 -16.95 22.02 4.07
CA GLN A 112 -17.26 23.31 3.47
C GLN A 112 -18.69 23.34 2.92
N ALA A 113 -19.09 22.32 2.16
CA ALA A 113 -20.46 22.18 1.66
C ALA A 113 -21.49 22.15 2.81
N GLN A 114 -21.18 21.48 3.92
CA GLN A 114 -22.05 21.45 5.10
C GLN A 114 -22.25 22.84 5.71
N LYS A 115 -21.19 23.66 5.80
CA LYS A 115 -21.31 25.03 6.30
C LYS A 115 -22.16 25.91 5.38
N GLU A 116 -22.02 25.74 4.08
CA GLU A 116 -22.80 26.49 3.08
C GLU A 116 -24.28 26.11 3.18
N ILE A 117 -24.59 24.82 3.26
CA ILE A 117 -25.95 24.32 3.47
C ILE A 117 -26.54 24.88 4.78
N GLN A 118 -25.77 24.85 5.87
CA GLN A 118 -26.24 25.39 7.15
C GLN A 118 -26.55 26.88 7.06
N SER A 119 -25.67 27.67 6.45
CA SER A 119 -25.89 29.11 6.26
C SER A 119 -27.13 29.40 5.39
N GLN A 120 -27.36 28.60 4.35
CA GLN A 120 -28.56 28.70 3.52
C GLN A 120 -29.82 28.32 4.31
N ALA A 121 -29.76 27.27 5.12
CA ALA A 121 -30.87 26.85 5.98
C ALA A 121 -31.25 27.94 6.99
N ASP A 122 -30.27 28.54 7.67
CA ASP A 122 -30.49 29.64 8.61
C ASP A 122 -31.13 30.85 7.92
N THR A 123 -30.65 31.18 6.71
CA THR A 123 -31.22 32.28 5.89
C THR A 123 -32.67 32.00 5.50
N LEU A 124 -32.97 30.75 5.09
CA LEU A 124 -34.33 30.34 4.74
C LEU A 124 -35.25 30.38 5.95
N GLN A 125 -34.79 29.91 7.12
CA GLN A 125 -35.56 29.95 8.36
C GLN A 125 -35.91 31.39 8.78
N HIS A 126 -34.96 32.33 8.66
CA HIS A 126 -35.23 33.74 8.93
C HIS A 126 -36.26 34.34 7.97
N LYS A 127 -36.15 34.05 6.66
CA LYS A 127 -37.13 34.51 5.66
C LYS A 127 -38.52 33.92 5.89
N GLU A 128 -38.57 32.64 6.27
CA GLU A 128 -39.81 31.93 6.58
C GLU A 128 -40.52 32.57 7.79
N LEU A 129 -39.80 32.84 8.88
CA LEU A 129 -40.34 33.53 10.04
C LEU A 129 -40.84 34.94 9.70
N GLN A 130 -40.06 35.72 8.94
CA GLN A 130 -40.47 37.06 8.53
C GLN A 130 -41.76 37.04 7.68
N THR A 131 -41.86 36.07 6.77
CA THR A 131 -43.05 35.88 5.93
C THR A 131 -44.25 35.48 6.78
N ARG A 132 -44.07 34.61 7.77
CA ARG A 132 -45.13 34.20 8.69
C ARG A 132 -45.68 35.39 9.48
N VAL A 133 -44.82 36.23 10.03
CA VAL A 133 -45.22 37.45 10.75
C VAL A 133 -45.98 38.41 9.83
N ALA A 134 -45.51 38.60 8.58
CA ALA A 134 -46.22 39.45 7.62
C ALA A 134 -47.61 38.90 7.28
N LEU A 135 -47.74 37.58 7.11
CA LEU A 135 -49.03 36.92 6.89
C LEU A 135 -49.97 37.11 8.08
N GLU A 136 -49.50 36.92 9.32
CA GLU A 136 -50.30 37.14 10.53
C GLU A 136 -50.82 38.58 10.61
N GLN A 137 -49.99 39.57 10.29
CA GLN A 137 -50.38 40.98 10.27
C GLN A 137 -51.46 41.27 9.21
N ILE A 138 -51.32 40.70 8.02
CA ILE A 138 -52.30 40.84 6.94
C ILE A 138 -53.62 40.18 7.34
N THR A 139 -53.58 38.96 7.88
CA THR A 139 -54.76 38.23 8.37
C THR A 139 -55.49 39.01 9.44
N ALA A 140 -54.77 39.55 10.45
CA ALA A 140 -55.37 40.38 11.49
C ALA A 140 -56.03 41.65 10.94
N LYS A 141 -55.44 42.26 9.90
CA LYS A 141 -56.02 43.42 9.21
C LYS A 141 -57.30 43.05 8.44
N PHE A 142 -57.29 41.91 7.75
CA PHE A 142 -58.48 41.38 7.08
C PHE A 142 -59.62 41.08 8.05
N GLU A 143 -59.33 40.45 9.19
CA GLU A 143 -60.34 40.20 10.23
C GLU A 143 -60.93 41.51 10.77
N ARG A 144 -60.12 42.54 10.98
CA ARG A 144 -60.61 43.87 11.37
C ARG A 144 -61.53 44.47 10.30
N TYR A 145 -61.19 44.36 9.02
CA TYR A 145 -62.06 44.84 7.94
C TYR A 145 -63.35 44.05 7.85
N ARG A 146 -63.28 42.72 7.96
CA ARG A 146 -64.45 41.83 8.01
C ARG A 146 -65.39 42.26 9.14
N ASN A 147 -64.87 42.45 10.36
CA ASN A 147 -65.67 42.88 11.50
C ASN A 147 -66.29 44.28 11.29
N LYS A 148 -65.54 45.23 10.70
CA LYS A 148 -66.08 46.55 10.36
C LYS A 148 -67.22 46.48 9.34
N ILE A 149 -67.08 45.64 8.32
CA ILE A 149 -68.14 45.43 7.32
C ILE A 149 -69.38 44.86 8.00
N ILE A 150 -69.23 43.79 8.80
CA ILE A 150 -70.33 43.16 9.55
C ILE A 150 -71.02 44.20 10.45
N GLN A 151 -70.28 44.97 11.24
CA GLN A 151 -70.86 46.03 12.07
C GLN A 151 -71.59 47.08 11.23
N ALA A 152 -70.99 47.56 10.14
CA ALA A 152 -71.62 48.56 9.29
C ALA A 152 -72.92 48.06 8.62
N THR A 153 -73.00 46.78 8.26
CA THR A 153 -74.21 46.20 7.64
C THR A 153 -75.30 45.86 8.65
N PHE A 154 -74.96 45.49 9.88
CA PHE A 154 -75.93 44.95 10.86
C PHE A 154 -76.13 45.80 12.13
N SER A 155 -75.49 46.96 12.25
CA SER A 155 -75.64 47.87 13.42
C SER A 155 -76.39 49.17 13.12
N VAL A 156 -77.04 49.29 11.95
CA VAL A 156 -77.92 50.44 11.62
C VAL A 156 -79.31 50.18 12.20
N GLU A 157 -79.86 51.13 12.98
CA GLU A 157 -81.25 51.07 13.43
C GLU A 157 -82.20 50.95 12.23
N GLY A 158 -82.87 49.79 12.10
CA GLY A 158 -83.76 49.45 10.99
C GLY A 158 -83.32 48.28 10.10
N SER A 159 -82.15 47.67 10.34
CA SER A 159 -81.78 46.41 9.66
C SER A 159 -82.66 45.26 10.13
N GLN A 160 -83.59 44.79 9.28
CA GLN A 160 -84.31 43.54 9.53
C GLN A 160 -83.35 42.36 9.38
N ASP A 161 -83.38 41.44 10.35
CA ASP A 161 -82.75 40.14 10.16
C ASP A 161 -83.35 39.48 8.91
N PRO A 162 -82.53 38.88 8.02
CA PRO A 162 -83.04 38.17 6.87
C PRO A 162 -84.00 37.07 7.34
N PRO A 163 -85.18 36.92 6.72
CA PRO A 163 -86.25 36.05 7.21
C PRO A 163 -85.95 34.54 7.10
N GLY A 164 -84.73 34.15 6.74
CA GLY A 164 -84.30 32.77 6.56
C GLY A 164 -82.87 32.64 5.99
N GLU A 165 -82.49 31.40 5.67
CA GLU A 165 -81.20 31.05 5.09
C GLU A 165 -81.06 31.67 3.69
N LEU A 166 -80.05 32.53 3.49
CA LEU A 166 -79.78 33.19 2.21
C LEU A 166 -79.32 32.16 1.18
N THR A 167 -79.94 32.16 0.01
CA THR A 167 -79.55 31.27 -1.09
C THR A 167 -78.38 31.85 -1.90
N ASP A 168 -77.54 30.98 -2.48
CA ASP A 168 -76.37 31.40 -3.26
C ASP A 168 -76.74 32.37 -4.41
N ASN A 169 -77.91 32.19 -5.01
CA ASN A 169 -78.41 33.08 -6.07
C ASN A 169 -78.70 34.49 -5.56
N GLU A 170 -79.29 34.63 -4.36
CA GLU A 170 -79.58 35.93 -3.75
C GLU A 170 -78.29 36.68 -3.39
N VAL A 171 -77.26 35.95 -2.95
CA VAL A 171 -75.93 36.53 -2.70
C VAL A 171 -75.30 37.03 -4.00
N LEU A 172 -75.33 36.22 -5.07
CA LEU A 172 -74.77 36.57 -6.36
C LEU A 172 -75.48 37.79 -6.98
N ASP A 173 -76.81 37.85 -6.89
CA ASP A 173 -77.60 38.99 -7.39
C ASP A 173 -77.27 40.27 -6.62
N ALA A 174 -77.14 40.20 -5.29
CA ALA A 174 -76.73 41.34 -4.48
C ALA A 174 -75.31 41.81 -4.81
N MET A 175 -74.37 40.89 -5.02
CA MET A 175 -73.00 41.21 -5.43
C MET A 175 -72.98 41.88 -6.81
N GLN A 176 -73.72 41.35 -7.77
CA GLN A 176 -73.81 41.93 -9.12
C GLN A 176 -74.41 43.33 -9.08
N LYS A 177 -75.42 43.57 -8.23
CA LYS A 177 -76.01 44.89 -8.03
C LYS A 177 -74.98 45.90 -7.50
N ILE A 178 -74.22 45.53 -6.45
CA ILE A 178 -73.17 46.39 -5.90
C ILE A 178 -72.09 46.70 -6.95
N ILE A 179 -71.68 45.71 -7.75
CA ILE A 179 -70.72 45.90 -8.84
C ILE A 179 -71.28 46.92 -9.84
N ASN A 180 -72.52 46.76 -10.28
CA ASN A 180 -73.14 47.67 -11.25
C ASN A 180 -73.22 49.11 -10.71
N GLU A 181 -73.73 49.30 -9.50
CA GLU A 181 -73.82 50.61 -8.84
C GLU A 181 -72.45 51.29 -8.71
N ARG A 182 -71.41 50.52 -8.37
CA ARG A 182 -70.04 51.05 -8.25
C ARG A 182 -69.46 51.44 -9.61
N THR A 183 -69.77 50.68 -10.65
CA THR A 183 -69.33 50.95 -12.03
C THR A 183 -70.01 52.24 -12.55
N GLU A 184 -71.30 52.39 -12.30
CA GLU A 184 -72.08 53.59 -12.64
C GLU A 184 -71.56 54.83 -11.91
N PHE A 185 -71.29 54.72 -10.61
CA PHE A 185 -70.70 55.81 -9.83
C PHE A 185 -69.33 56.24 -10.37
N GLN A 186 -68.50 55.28 -10.77
CA GLN A 186 -67.19 55.55 -11.37
C GLN A 186 -67.33 56.26 -12.73
N HIS A 187 -68.34 55.90 -13.54
CA HIS A 187 -68.68 56.61 -14.77
C HIS A 187 -69.16 58.04 -14.50
N MET A 188 -69.95 58.27 -13.45
CA MET A 188 -70.38 59.60 -13.06
C MET A 188 -69.22 60.50 -12.62
N LEU A 189 -68.25 59.97 -11.88
CA LEU A 189 -67.03 60.70 -11.49
C LEU A 189 -66.21 61.11 -12.72
N LYS A 190 -66.04 60.22 -13.70
CA LYS A 190 -65.35 60.54 -14.97
C LYS A 190 -66.07 61.65 -15.76
N LYS A 191 -67.41 61.65 -15.79
CA LYS A 191 -68.21 62.69 -16.44
C LYS A 191 -68.13 64.05 -15.71
N ARG A 192 -68.02 64.07 -14.38
CA ARG A 192 -67.91 65.33 -13.60
C ARG A 192 -66.50 65.92 -13.54
N GLY A 193 -65.44 65.13 -13.74
CA GLY A 193 -64.04 65.58 -13.78
C GLY A 193 -63.60 66.18 -15.13
N SER A 194 -64.51 66.35 -16.09
CA SER A 194 -64.24 66.96 -17.40
C SER A 194 -64.71 68.42 -17.42
N LYS A 195 -64.02 69.30 -16.67
CA LYS A 195 -63.99 70.75 -16.85
C LYS A 195 -62.63 71.28 -16.42
#